data_AF-A0A1I3GN62-F1
#
_entry.id   AF-A0A1I3GN62-F1
#
_cell.length_a   1.000
_cell.length_b   1.000
_cell.length_c   1.000
_cell.angle_alpha   90.00
_cell.angle_beta   90.00
_cell.angle_gamma   90.00
#
_symmetry.space_group_name_H-M   'P 1'
#
loop_
_entity.id
_entity.type
_entity.pdbx_description
1 polymer ?
#
loop_
_entity_poly.entity_id
_entity_poly.type
_entity_poly.pdbx_seq_one_letter_code
_entity_poly.pdbx_strand_id
1 'polypeptide(L)'
;MRSIWRLMLLFLLLNLFNGYTFSTELPEYCKSTTHADAIACFASHPSYCDSTSFANSGACFLMNAFYCESDSNANSGACFTSHPIYCSSSSYANSGACFLANEAYCESDSYANSGACFVSHPSYCSSSSYANTSACSGARPAYCQDSIYANSKACSHLVKPRPGQILEVARRLGTPVDVNSLMRELMK
;
A
#
# COMPACT_ATOMS: atom_id res chain seq x y z
N MET A 1 -31.75 -45.06 24.86
CA MET A 1 -30.33 -44.71 25.13
C MET A 1 -29.59 -44.06 23.94
N ARG A 2 -30.02 -44.19 22.67
CA ARG A 2 -29.31 -43.60 21.49
C ARG A 2 -29.55 -42.09 21.23
N SER A 3 -30.59 -41.51 21.83
CA SER A 3 -31.01 -40.12 21.56
C SER A 3 -30.17 -39.09 22.36
N ILE A 4 -29.80 -39.42 23.60
CA ILE A 4 -29.01 -38.54 24.49
C ILE A 4 -27.61 -38.29 23.91
N TRP A 5 -27.01 -39.30 23.28
CA TRP A 5 -25.66 -39.17 22.71
C TRP A 5 -25.63 -38.24 21.49
N ARG A 6 -26.71 -38.21 20.70
CA ARG A 6 -26.85 -37.26 19.57
C ARG A 6 -27.03 -35.82 20.04
N LEU A 7 -27.78 -35.60 21.12
CA LEU A 7 -27.95 -34.29 21.74
C LEU A 7 -26.65 -33.78 22.38
N MET A 8 -25.89 -34.66 23.04
CA MET A 8 -24.56 -34.30 23.56
C MET A 8 -23.56 -33.99 22.46
N LEU A 9 -23.55 -34.73 21.35
CA LEU A 9 -22.69 -34.43 20.20
C LEU A 9 -23.07 -33.10 19.54
N LEU A 10 -24.37 -32.81 19.40
CA LEU A 10 -24.84 -31.55 18.85
C LEU A 10 -24.44 -30.37 19.76
N PHE A 11 -24.54 -30.54 21.09
CA PHE A 11 -24.11 -29.54 22.07
C PHE A 11 -22.59 -29.32 22.05
N LEU A 12 -21.78 -30.38 21.93
CA LEU A 12 -20.33 -30.27 21.80
C LEU A 12 -19.93 -29.60 20.49
N LEU A 13 -20.60 -29.93 19.38
CA LEU A 13 -20.39 -29.27 18.09
C LEU A 13 -20.79 -27.80 18.14
N LEU A 14 -21.94 -27.46 18.73
CA LEU A 14 -22.38 -26.06 18.92
C LEU A 14 -21.39 -25.26 19.79
N ASN A 15 -20.77 -25.87 20.81
CA ASN A 15 -19.72 -25.22 21.61
C ASN A 15 -18.38 -25.10 20.85
N LEU A 16 -18.03 -26.07 20.01
CA LEU A 16 -16.86 -25.98 19.12
C LEU A 16 -17.04 -24.89 18.04
N PHE A 17 -18.26 -24.67 17.53
CA PHE A 17 -18.55 -23.62 16.56
C PHE A 17 -18.77 -22.23 17.20
N ASN A 18 -19.20 -22.15 18.46
CA ASN A 18 -19.30 -20.88 19.20
C ASN A 18 -17.94 -20.31 19.65
N GLY A 19 -16.86 -21.10 19.59
CA GLY A 19 -15.50 -20.64 19.86
C GLY A 19 -14.79 -19.99 18.67
N TYR A 20 -15.38 -20.06 17.47
CA TYR A 20 -14.87 -19.39 16.26
C TYR A 20 -15.62 -18.09 16.01
N THR A 21 -15.69 -17.22 17.02
CA THR A 21 -15.57 -15.81 16.69
C THR A 21 -14.16 -15.65 16.16
N PHE A 22 -14.00 -15.59 14.83
CA PHE A 22 -12.79 -15.09 14.20
C PHE A 22 -12.65 -13.66 14.69
N SER A 23 -12.03 -13.49 15.86
CA SER A 23 -11.82 -12.17 16.43
C SER A 23 -10.90 -11.48 15.46
N THR A 24 -11.42 -10.42 14.84
CA THR A 24 -10.63 -9.41 14.14
C THR A 24 -9.75 -8.62 15.10
N GLU A 25 -9.65 -9.02 16.38
CA GLU A 25 -8.70 -8.42 17.31
C GLU A 25 -7.27 -8.79 16.96
N LEU A 26 -6.50 -7.72 16.80
CA LEU A 26 -5.06 -7.69 16.96
C LEU A 26 -4.59 -8.64 18.08
N PRO A 27 -3.59 -9.51 17.84
CA PRO A 27 -3.00 -10.31 18.90
C PRO A 27 -2.55 -9.44 20.07
N GLU A 28 -2.89 -9.83 21.30
CA GLU A 28 -2.68 -9.00 22.49
C GLU A 28 -1.22 -8.53 22.65
N TYR A 29 -0.25 -9.36 22.27
CA TYR A 29 1.17 -9.00 22.33
C TYR A 29 1.54 -7.83 21.39
N CYS A 30 0.79 -7.59 20.30
CA CYS A 30 1.00 -6.45 19.41
C CYS A 30 0.55 -5.13 20.02
N LYS A 31 -0.14 -5.13 21.18
CA LYS A 31 -0.41 -3.90 21.94
C LYS A 31 0.87 -3.33 22.58
N SER A 32 1.91 -4.15 22.73
CA SER A 32 3.21 -3.73 23.27
C SER A 32 4.10 -3.16 22.18
N THR A 33 4.74 -2.02 22.45
CA THR A 33 5.70 -1.37 21.56
C THR A 33 6.96 -2.21 21.31
N THR A 34 7.30 -3.14 22.21
CA THR A 34 8.41 -4.08 22.04
C THR A 34 8.26 -5.03 20.85
N HIS A 35 7.04 -5.16 20.34
CA HIS A 35 6.70 -6.05 19.23
C HIS A 35 6.25 -5.29 17.98
N ALA A 36 6.50 -3.98 17.92
CA ALA A 36 6.01 -3.12 16.83
C ALA A 36 6.49 -3.54 15.44
N ASP A 37 7.65 -4.18 15.34
CA ASP A 37 8.21 -4.70 14.09
C ASP A 37 8.04 -6.21 13.93
N ALA A 38 7.33 -6.90 14.82
CA ALA A 38 7.03 -8.31 14.62
C ALA A 38 6.18 -8.48 13.34
N ILE A 39 6.56 -9.42 12.47
CA ILE A 39 5.86 -9.69 11.20
C ILE A 39 4.36 -9.96 11.43
N ALA A 40 4.03 -10.67 12.52
CA ALA A 40 2.65 -10.99 12.86
C ALA A 40 1.84 -9.79 13.38
N CYS A 41 2.51 -8.68 13.72
CA CYS A 41 1.88 -7.39 14.04
C CYS A 41 1.85 -6.45 12.83
N PHE A 42 2.26 -6.87 11.63
CA PHE A 42 2.33 -5.96 10.48
C PHE A 42 0.96 -5.37 10.09
N ALA A 43 0.89 -4.04 9.93
CA ALA A 43 -0.31 -3.27 9.59
C ALA A 43 -1.51 -3.56 10.50
N SER A 44 -1.25 -3.60 11.81
CA SER A 44 -2.20 -4.07 12.80
C SER A 44 -2.75 -2.95 13.71
N HIS A 45 -2.16 -1.74 13.57
CA HIS A 45 -2.66 -0.46 14.06
C HIS A 45 -3.01 -0.38 15.56
N PRO A 46 -2.13 -0.84 16.48
CA PRO A 46 -2.29 -0.59 17.91
C PRO A 46 -2.23 0.91 18.27
N SER A 47 -2.76 1.28 19.43
CA SER A 47 -2.89 2.68 19.87
C SER A 47 -1.57 3.45 19.96
N TYR A 48 -0.43 2.79 20.15
CA TYR A 48 0.86 3.49 20.14
C TYR A 48 1.20 4.09 18.76
N CYS A 49 0.55 3.62 17.69
CA CYS A 49 0.74 4.11 16.33
C CYS A 49 0.20 5.54 16.12
N ASP A 50 -0.59 6.08 17.06
CA ASP A 50 -1.00 7.48 17.08
C ASP A 50 0.18 8.44 17.33
N SER A 51 1.30 7.92 17.85
CA SER A 51 2.56 8.66 18.01
C SER A 51 3.47 8.52 16.78
N THR A 52 4.08 9.64 16.36
CA THR A 52 5.08 9.66 15.27
C THR A 52 6.32 8.83 15.59
N SER A 53 6.61 8.54 16.87
CA SER A 53 7.75 7.69 17.28
C SER A 53 7.71 6.28 16.70
N PHE A 54 6.52 5.78 16.33
CA PHE A 54 6.32 4.44 15.79
C PHE A 54 5.85 4.44 14.34
N ALA A 55 5.82 5.59 13.67
CA ALA A 55 5.24 5.75 12.34
C ALA A 55 5.92 4.89 11.26
N ASN A 56 7.17 4.46 11.47
CA ASN A 56 7.87 3.57 10.54
C ASN A 56 7.83 2.08 10.93
N SER A 57 7.28 1.76 12.10
CA SER A 57 7.19 0.37 12.53
C SER A 57 6.24 -0.43 11.64
N GLY A 58 6.51 -1.73 11.50
CA GLY A 58 5.66 -2.63 10.73
C GLY A 58 4.20 -2.58 11.16
N ALA A 59 3.93 -2.46 12.45
CA ALA A 59 2.58 -2.42 12.99
C ALA A 59 1.78 -1.17 12.60
N CYS A 60 2.45 -0.05 12.37
CA CYS A 60 1.81 1.22 12.04
C CYS A 60 1.70 1.46 10.53
N PHE A 61 2.26 0.59 9.70
CA PHE A 61 2.24 0.74 8.25
C PHE A 61 0.82 0.88 7.69
N LEU A 62 0.61 1.83 6.77
CA LEU A 62 -0.70 2.12 6.15
C LEU A 62 -1.83 2.47 7.14
N MET A 63 -1.52 2.99 8.32
CA MET A 63 -2.53 3.42 9.29
C MET A 63 -3.30 4.68 8.83
N ASN A 64 -2.68 5.56 8.06
CA ASN A 64 -3.20 6.89 7.71
C ASN A 64 -3.52 7.74 8.95
N ALA A 65 -2.56 7.83 9.87
CA ALA A 65 -2.71 8.58 11.11
C ALA A 65 -2.86 10.10 10.88
N PHE A 66 -3.45 10.80 11.84
CA PHE A 66 -3.66 12.26 11.75
C PHE A 66 -2.35 13.05 11.54
N TYR A 67 -1.22 12.59 12.10
CA TYR A 67 0.08 13.26 11.89
C TYR A 67 0.57 13.24 10.44
N CYS A 68 -0.05 12.44 9.57
CA CYS A 68 0.28 12.39 8.15
C CYS A 68 -0.08 13.68 7.40
N GLU A 69 -0.91 14.55 7.98
CA GLU A 69 -1.17 15.90 7.46
C GLU A 69 0.04 16.84 7.60
N SER A 70 1.01 16.50 8.47
CA SER A 70 2.28 17.22 8.51
C SER A 70 3.25 16.65 7.47
N ASP A 71 3.78 17.53 6.62
CA ASP A 71 4.76 17.21 5.59
C ASP A 71 6.09 16.65 6.14
N SER A 72 6.42 16.95 7.40
CA SER A 72 7.55 16.33 8.12
C SER A 72 7.45 14.79 8.19
N ASN A 73 6.24 14.24 8.04
CA ASN A 73 5.96 12.81 8.06
C ASN A 73 5.73 12.20 6.67
N ALA A 74 5.99 12.93 5.57
CA ALA A 74 5.64 12.52 4.21
C ALA A 74 6.26 11.18 3.75
N ASN A 75 7.33 10.73 4.40
CA ASN A 75 7.99 9.45 4.14
C ASN A 75 7.84 8.42 5.26
N SER A 76 6.91 8.64 6.19
CA SER A 76 6.62 7.65 7.23
C SER A 76 5.84 6.47 6.67
N GLY A 77 6.18 5.25 7.09
CA GLY A 77 5.47 4.04 6.68
C GLY A 77 3.96 4.08 6.97
N ALA A 78 3.56 4.70 8.08
CA ALA A 78 2.17 4.90 8.46
C ALA A 78 1.38 5.82 7.52
N CYS A 79 2.07 6.72 6.83
CA CYS A 79 1.48 7.71 5.93
C CYS A 79 1.50 7.26 4.47
N PHE A 80 2.04 6.08 4.15
CA PHE A 80 2.13 5.63 2.77
C PHE A 80 0.75 5.71 2.09
N THR A 81 0.66 6.33 0.90
CA THR A 81 -0.61 6.52 0.16
C THR A 81 -1.73 7.28 0.88
N SER A 82 -1.44 8.14 1.87
CA SER A 82 -2.46 8.87 2.63
C SER A 82 -3.05 10.10 1.91
N HIS A 83 -2.37 10.63 0.89
CA HIS A 83 -2.81 11.77 0.05
C HIS A 83 -3.23 13.07 0.81
N PRO A 84 -2.42 13.57 1.75
CA PRO A 84 -2.69 14.82 2.45
C PRO A 84 -2.55 16.04 1.54
N ILE A 85 -3.01 17.21 2.01
CA ILE A 85 -3.11 18.44 1.21
C ILE A 85 -1.77 18.85 0.56
N TYR A 86 -0.64 18.63 1.23
CA TYR A 86 0.67 18.98 0.69
C TYR A 86 1.03 18.19 -0.58
N CYS A 87 0.36 17.07 -0.87
CA CYS A 87 0.57 16.33 -2.11
C CYS A 87 0.26 17.13 -3.36
N SER A 88 -0.58 18.17 -3.27
CA SER A 88 -0.83 19.13 -4.36
C SER A 88 0.46 19.84 -4.83
N SER A 89 1.47 19.93 -3.97
CA SER A 89 2.78 20.50 -4.31
C SER A 89 3.70 19.43 -4.90
N SER A 90 4.27 19.73 -6.07
CA SER A 90 5.17 18.81 -6.77
C SER A 90 6.47 18.53 -6.03
N SER A 91 6.84 19.34 -5.03
CA SER A 91 7.97 19.08 -4.13
C SER A 91 7.83 17.74 -3.38
N TYR A 92 6.60 17.24 -3.22
CA TYR A 92 6.30 15.97 -2.55
C TYR A 92 5.98 14.82 -3.51
N ALA A 93 6.15 15.00 -4.83
CA ALA A 93 5.77 14.02 -5.85
C ALA A 93 6.47 12.65 -5.72
N ASN A 94 7.58 12.59 -4.98
CA ASN A 94 8.32 11.34 -4.70
C ASN A 94 8.22 10.90 -3.23
N SER A 95 7.33 11.49 -2.44
CA SER A 95 7.10 11.05 -1.07
C SER A 95 6.17 9.85 -1.01
N GLY A 96 6.34 9.02 0.01
CA GLY A 96 5.46 7.85 0.24
C GLY A 96 4.00 8.23 0.43
N ALA A 97 3.74 9.32 1.14
CA ALA A 97 2.38 9.80 1.38
C ALA A 97 1.65 10.21 0.11
N CYS A 98 2.38 10.71 -0.89
CA CYS A 98 1.82 11.12 -2.17
C CYS A 98 1.93 10.05 -3.25
N PHE A 99 2.40 8.83 -2.94
CA PHE A 99 2.46 7.75 -3.91
C PHE A 99 1.06 7.50 -4.50
N LEU A 100 0.95 7.48 -5.83
CA LEU A 100 -0.32 7.33 -6.57
C LEU A 100 -1.39 8.42 -6.33
N ALA A 101 -0.99 9.63 -5.93
CA ALA A 101 -1.92 10.76 -5.72
C ALA A 101 -2.56 11.26 -7.03
N ASN A 102 -1.88 11.12 -8.19
CA ASN A 102 -2.37 11.56 -9.50
C ASN A 102 -2.76 13.04 -9.56
N GLU A 103 -1.85 13.90 -9.10
CA GLU A 103 -2.05 15.34 -9.00
C GLU A 103 -1.96 16.08 -10.34
N ALA A 104 -2.46 17.31 -10.38
CA ALA A 104 -2.48 18.13 -11.59
C ALA A 104 -1.09 18.35 -12.23
N TYR A 105 -0.02 18.38 -11.42
CA TYR A 105 1.35 18.49 -11.96
C TYR A 105 1.79 17.28 -12.78
N CYS A 106 1.09 16.14 -12.70
CA CYS A 106 1.40 14.95 -13.50
C CYS A 106 1.16 15.14 -15.00
N GLU A 107 0.42 16.17 -15.42
CA GLU A 107 0.31 16.55 -16.84
C GLU A 107 1.61 17.15 -17.39
N SER A 108 2.52 17.61 -16.53
CA SER A 108 3.88 17.97 -16.95
C SER A 108 4.78 16.73 -16.99
N ASP A 109 5.43 16.53 -18.13
CA ASP A 109 6.36 15.42 -18.35
C ASP A 109 7.63 15.47 -17.46
N SER A 110 7.93 16.64 -16.88
CA SER A 110 8.97 16.81 -15.85
C SER A 110 8.78 15.86 -14.66
N TYR A 111 7.54 15.41 -14.41
CA TYR A 111 7.18 14.51 -13.30
C TYR A 111 6.83 13.09 -13.76
N ALA A 112 7.09 12.74 -15.01
CA ALA A 112 6.65 11.46 -15.61
C ALA A 112 7.19 10.21 -14.90
N ASN A 113 8.27 10.33 -14.13
CA ASN A 113 8.85 9.22 -13.35
C ASN A 113 8.59 9.32 -11.84
N SER A 114 7.79 10.29 -11.39
CA SER A 114 7.50 10.47 -9.98
C SER A 114 6.55 9.39 -9.45
N GLY A 115 6.69 9.07 -8.16
CA GLY A 115 5.82 8.10 -7.49
C GLY A 115 4.35 8.53 -7.47
N ALA A 116 4.08 9.83 -7.34
CA ALA A 116 2.72 10.38 -7.36
C ALA A 116 2.02 10.20 -8.71
N CYS A 117 2.78 10.24 -9.80
CA CYS A 117 2.24 10.09 -11.15
C CYS A 117 2.26 8.64 -11.65
N PHE A 118 2.75 7.66 -10.88
CA PHE A 118 2.75 6.27 -11.33
C PHE A 118 1.34 5.83 -11.74
N VAL A 119 1.21 5.25 -12.94
CA VAL A 119 -0.07 4.85 -13.56
C VAL A 119 -1.15 5.95 -13.65
N SER A 120 -0.76 7.23 -13.81
CA SER A 120 -1.71 8.34 -13.95
C SER A 120 -2.23 8.56 -15.37
N HIS A 121 -1.53 8.05 -16.39
CA HIS A 121 -1.90 8.09 -17.81
C HIS A 121 -2.21 9.48 -18.39
N PRO A 122 -1.35 10.49 -18.21
CA PRO A 122 -1.52 11.84 -18.75
C PRO A 122 -1.41 11.86 -20.28
N SER A 123 -1.82 12.98 -20.87
CA SER A 123 -1.95 13.16 -22.32
C SER A 123 -0.67 12.82 -23.12
N TYR A 124 0.52 13.15 -22.58
CA TYR A 124 1.80 12.87 -23.23
C TYR A 124 2.09 11.37 -23.42
N CYS A 125 1.41 10.47 -22.72
CA CYS A 125 1.58 9.02 -22.88
C CYS A 125 1.17 8.52 -24.28
N SER A 126 0.48 9.33 -25.07
CA SER A 126 0.19 9.05 -26.48
C SER A 126 1.45 9.08 -27.36
N SER A 127 2.52 9.75 -26.93
CA SER A 127 3.82 9.78 -27.61
C SER A 127 4.72 8.65 -27.15
N SER A 128 5.33 7.94 -28.10
CA SER A 128 6.23 6.81 -27.80
C SER A 128 7.55 7.24 -27.15
N SER A 129 7.90 8.53 -27.17
CA SER A 129 9.03 9.08 -26.41
C SER A 129 8.91 8.85 -24.90
N TYR A 130 7.68 8.67 -24.39
CA TYR A 130 7.40 8.42 -22.98
C TYR A 130 7.04 6.96 -22.67
N ALA A 131 7.27 6.04 -23.61
CA ALA A 131 6.85 4.63 -23.45
C ALA A 131 7.40 3.95 -22.19
N ASN A 132 8.53 4.42 -21.65
CA ASN A 132 9.18 3.85 -20.47
C ASN A 132 9.04 4.69 -19.19
N THR A 133 8.19 5.72 -19.17
CA THR A 133 7.98 6.50 -17.94
C THR A 133 7.03 5.81 -16.98
N SER A 134 7.24 6.02 -15.68
CA SER A 134 6.36 5.46 -14.64
C SER A 134 4.89 5.85 -14.83
N ALA A 135 4.63 7.10 -15.23
CA ALA A 135 3.28 7.61 -15.40
C ALA A 135 2.48 6.95 -16.52
N CYS A 136 3.17 6.49 -17.57
CA CYS A 136 2.53 5.82 -18.69
C CYS A 136 2.32 4.32 -18.46
N SER A 137 2.80 3.75 -17.35
CA SER A 137 2.70 2.31 -17.06
C SER A 137 1.28 1.76 -17.27
N GLY A 138 1.12 0.83 -18.22
CA GLY A 138 -0.17 0.21 -18.53
C GLY A 138 -1.20 1.09 -19.24
N ALA A 139 -0.82 2.27 -19.77
CA ALA A 139 -1.72 3.19 -20.49
C ALA A 139 -2.24 2.62 -21.82
N ARG A 140 -1.50 1.69 -22.44
CA ARG A 140 -1.85 1.03 -23.73
C ARG A 140 -2.21 2.00 -24.88
N PRO A 141 -1.38 3.00 -25.20
CA PRO A 141 -1.58 3.88 -26.36
C PRO A 141 -1.40 3.13 -27.71
N ALA A 142 -1.77 3.79 -28.81
CA ALA A 142 -1.79 3.19 -30.15
C ALA A 142 -0.45 2.60 -30.60
N TYR A 143 0.69 3.18 -30.20
CA TYR A 143 2.01 2.66 -30.55
C TYR A 143 2.30 1.27 -29.95
N CYS A 144 1.53 0.80 -28.97
CA CYS A 144 1.66 -0.57 -28.45
C CYS A 144 1.29 -1.65 -29.47
N GLN A 145 0.71 -1.30 -30.62
CA GLN A 145 0.54 -2.22 -31.74
C GLN A 145 1.88 -2.51 -32.46
N ASP A 146 2.90 -1.66 -32.28
CA ASP A 146 4.24 -1.92 -32.79
C ASP A 146 5.05 -2.75 -31.78
N SER A 147 5.55 -3.89 -32.27
CA SER A 147 6.38 -4.83 -31.52
C SER A 147 7.63 -4.19 -30.89
N ILE A 148 8.16 -3.09 -31.42
CA ILE A 148 9.33 -2.41 -30.84
C ILE A 148 9.05 -1.85 -29.43
N TYR A 149 7.78 -1.58 -29.11
CA TYR A 149 7.37 -1.06 -27.81
C TYR A 149 6.76 -2.12 -26.88
N ALA A 150 6.71 -3.39 -27.29
CA ALA A 150 6.04 -4.46 -26.54
C ALA A 150 6.54 -4.60 -25.09
N ASN A 151 7.83 -4.33 -24.84
CA ASN A 151 8.45 -4.42 -23.51
C ASN A 151 8.47 -3.08 -22.74
N SER A 152 7.86 -2.04 -23.28
CA SER A 152 7.82 -0.74 -22.62
C SER A 152 6.83 -0.74 -21.44
N LYS A 153 7.06 0.14 -20.45
CA LYS A 153 6.13 0.29 -19.32
C LYS A 153 4.72 0.59 -19.79
N ALA A 154 4.56 1.43 -20.82
CA ALA A 154 3.26 1.82 -21.34
C ALA A 154 2.45 0.68 -21.95
N CYS A 155 3.13 -0.34 -22.50
CA CYS A 155 2.50 -1.51 -23.11
C CYS A 155 2.44 -2.72 -22.17
N SER A 156 3.00 -2.60 -20.95
CA SER A 156 2.92 -3.64 -19.92
C SER A 156 1.50 -3.80 -19.36
N HIS A 157 1.25 -4.92 -18.66
CA HIS A 157 -0.01 -5.15 -17.94
C HIS A 157 -0.04 -4.54 -16.53
N LEU A 158 0.71 -3.45 -16.30
CA LEU A 158 0.72 -2.76 -15.01
C LEU A 158 -0.61 -2.05 -14.76
N VAL A 159 -1.07 -2.13 -13.51
CA VAL A 159 -2.26 -1.44 -12.99
C VAL A 159 -1.93 -0.89 -11.60
N LYS A 160 -2.72 0.08 -11.13
CA LYS A 160 -2.58 0.64 -9.78
C LYS A 160 -2.57 -0.49 -8.74
N PRO A 161 -1.55 -0.59 -7.88
CA PRO A 161 -1.49 -1.66 -6.88
C PRO A 161 -2.63 -1.47 -5.88
N ARG A 162 -3.31 -2.57 -5.57
CA ARG A 162 -4.33 -2.60 -4.52
C ARG A 162 -3.66 -2.57 -3.13
N PRO A 163 -4.35 -2.12 -2.07
CA PRO A 163 -3.79 -2.10 -0.72
C PRO A 163 -3.17 -3.44 -0.28
N GLY A 164 -3.80 -4.57 -0.60
CA GLY A 164 -3.25 -5.89 -0.31
C GLY A 164 -1.92 -6.20 -1.01
N GLN A 165 -1.71 -5.72 -2.24
CA GLN A 165 -0.43 -5.88 -2.95
C GLN A 165 0.66 -4.99 -2.34
N ILE A 166 0.30 -3.78 -1.93
CA ILE A 166 1.21 -2.87 -1.21
C ILE A 166 1.67 -3.53 0.10
N LEU A 167 0.72 -4.04 0.90
CA LEU A 167 1.01 -4.76 2.13
C LEU A 167 1.90 -5.98 1.90
N GLU A 168 1.65 -6.74 0.84
CA GLU A 168 2.44 -7.92 0.51
C GLU A 168 3.88 -7.58 0.09
N VAL A 169 4.08 -6.52 -0.71
CA VAL A 169 5.43 -6.05 -1.04
C VAL A 169 6.13 -5.50 0.20
N ALA A 170 5.46 -4.65 0.97
CA ALA A 170 6.03 -4.06 2.18
C ALA A 170 6.43 -5.12 3.22
N ARG A 171 5.60 -6.13 3.46
CA ARG A 171 5.91 -7.25 4.36
C ARG A 171 7.14 -8.03 3.89
N ARG A 172 7.30 -8.23 2.57
CA ARG A 172 8.47 -8.92 2.00
C ARG A 172 9.76 -8.12 2.11
N LEU A 173 9.68 -6.79 2.03
CA LEU A 173 10.82 -5.89 2.24
C LEU A 173 11.27 -5.85 3.71
N GLY A 174 10.36 -6.19 4.63
CA GLY A 174 10.64 -6.30 6.06
C GLY A 174 10.16 -5.10 6.87
N THR A 175 10.41 -5.16 8.17
CA THR A 175 9.99 -4.18 9.19
C THR A 175 11.22 -3.66 9.95
N PRO A 176 11.35 -2.33 10.18
CA PRO A 176 10.49 -1.24 9.68
C PRO A 176 10.53 -1.12 8.14
N VAL A 177 9.46 -0.60 7.54
CA VAL A 177 9.32 -0.53 6.08
C VAL A 177 10.08 0.67 5.53
N ASP A 178 11.06 0.43 4.66
CA ASP A 178 11.69 1.50 3.87
C ASP A 178 10.78 1.93 2.71
N VAL A 179 10.11 3.07 2.89
CA VAL A 179 9.13 3.63 1.94
C VAL A 179 9.70 3.84 0.54
N ASN A 180 10.97 4.26 0.44
CA ASN A 180 11.62 4.47 -0.86
C ASN A 180 11.83 3.15 -1.62
N SER A 181 12.27 2.10 -0.95
CA SER A 181 12.41 0.76 -1.52
C SER A 181 11.05 0.17 -1.89
N LEU A 182 10.03 0.41 -1.08
CA LEU A 182 8.66 0.01 -1.39
C LEU A 182 8.15 0.65 -2.68
N MET A 183 8.27 1.97 -2.83
CA MET A 183 7.85 2.66 -4.06
C MET A 183 8.62 2.13 -5.28
N ARG A 184 9.94 1.97 -5.17
CA ARG A 184 10.76 1.41 -6.25
C ARG A 184 10.31 0.02 -6.65
N GLU A 185 9.92 -0.83 -5.71
CA GLU A 185 9.46 -2.18 -5.99
C GLU A 185 8.07 -2.20 -6.62
N LEU A 186 7.16 -1.33 -6.16
CA LEU A 186 5.80 -1.21 -6.70
C LEU A 186 5.75 -0.66 -8.13
N MET A 187 6.76 0.12 -8.53
CA MET A 187 6.85 0.75 -9.86
C MET A 187 7.58 -0.08 -10.93
N LYS A 188 8.05 -1.28 -10.59
CA LYS A 188 8.73 -2.18 -11.54
C LYS A 188 7.74 -2.79 -12.52
#